data_AF-A0A3P3U047-F1
#
_entry.id   AF-A0A3P3U047-F1
#
_cell.length_a   1.000
_cell.length_b   1.000
_cell.length_c   1.000
_cell.angle_alpha   90.00
_cell.angle_beta   90.00
_cell.angle_gamma   90.00
#
_symmetry.space_group_name_H-M   'P 1'
#
loop_
_entity.id
_entity.type
_entity.pdbx_description
1 polymer ?
#
loop_
_entity_poly.entity_id
_entity_poly.type
_entity_poly.pdbx_seq_one_letter_code
_entity_poly.pdbx_strand_id
1 'polypeptide(L)'
;MPNLLKVGAFIISLSVLSGCLNSNQPQSAISDAGNAQNYANEDKGTDENSEYIVFTKHQDLDPPTLSDFNEGVHVDLSKYKRSFFTDEIIDMVGKNLEAIVQHDETQFLENTNEGYKEQNLAWFNNNDNYQPGVEYDFHEVTLIEKIKDIGRINVAIAFLRKKNDGTIERGTAHYSFLQNKNGDWEITLLDAN
;
A
#
# COMPACT_ATOMS: atom_id res chain seq x y z
N MET A 1 -13.81 62.34 -34.89
CA MET A 1 -13.88 60.93 -35.30
C MET A 1 -13.27 60.09 -34.17
N PRO A 2 -13.83 58.88 -33.90
CA PRO A 2 -14.05 58.28 -32.56
C PRO A 2 -12.81 57.48 -32.10
N ASN A 3 -12.62 56.94 -30.88
CA ASN A 3 -13.42 56.18 -29.91
C ASN A 3 -12.78 56.36 -28.51
N LEU A 4 -13.53 56.57 -27.42
CA LEU A 4 -14.13 55.53 -26.55
C LEU A 4 -13.13 54.48 -26.03
N LEU A 5 -12.75 54.60 -24.75
CA LEU A 5 -12.97 53.53 -23.76
C LEU A 5 -12.80 54.09 -22.33
N LYS A 6 -13.92 54.25 -21.62
CA LYS A 6 -13.95 54.33 -20.16
C LYS A 6 -14.05 52.90 -19.65
N VAL A 7 -13.06 52.44 -18.90
CA VAL A 7 -13.16 51.19 -18.13
C VAL A 7 -13.40 51.59 -16.68
N GLY A 8 -14.66 51.52 -16.26
CA GLY A 8 -15.04 51.61 -14.86
C GLY A 8 -14.73 50.29 -14.17
N ALA A 9 -13.94 50.34 -13.11
CA ALA A 9 -13.73 49.20 -12.23
C ALA A 9 -14.96 49.01 -11.34
N PHE A 10 -15.73 47.96 -11.62
CA PHE A 10 -16.74 47.43 -10.71
C PHE A 10 -16.04 46.57 -9.66
N ILE A 11 -15.99 47.03 -8.41
CA ILE A 11 -15.59 46.21 -7.26
C ILE A 11 -16.79 45.38 -6.85
N ILE A 12 -16.74 44.07 -7.11
CA ILE A 12 -17.71 43.10 -6.59
C ILE A 12 -17.31 42.78 -5.15
N SER A 13 -18.14 43.19 -4.21
CA SER A 13 -18.04 42.80 -2.80
C SER A 13 -18.36 41.32 -2.64
N LEU A 14 -17.35 40.51 -2.31
CA LEU A 14 -17.56 39.15 -1.80
C LEU A 14 -17.68 39.22 -0.27
N SER A 15 -18.90 39.34 0.22
CA SER A 15 -19.22 39.06 1.62
C SER A 15 -19.77 37.64 1.71
N VAL A 16 -18.92 36.70 2.11
CA VAL A 16 -19.36 35.39 2.57
C VAL A 16 -19.17 35.34 4.08
N LEU A 17 -20.29 35.44 4.80
CA LEU A 17 -20.40 35.00 6.18
C LEU A 17 -20.12 33.50 6.26
N SER A 18 -19.33 33.09 7.23
CA SER A 18 -19.49 31.79 7.90
C SER A 18 -18.93 31.91 9.31
N GLY A 19 -19.79 32.41 10.20
CA GLY A 19 -19.69 32.15 11.63
C GLY A 19 -20.71 31.07 11.98
N CYS A 20 -20.21 29.97 12.53
CA CYS A 20 -20.85 28.95 13.38
C CYS A 20 -19.73 27.95 13.69
N LEU A 21 -19.43 27.52 14.90
CA LEU A 21 -19.84 27.87 16.25
C LEU A 21 -18.81 27.15 17.15
N ASN A 22 -18.20 27.85 18.11
CA ASN A 22 -17.40 27.21 19.15
C ASN A 22 -18.33 26.36 20.02
N SER A 23 -18.08 25.05 20.10
CA SER A 23 -18.56 24.23 21.21
C SER A 23 -17.33 23.69 21.93
N ASN A 24 -17.08 24.22 23.12
CA ASN A 24 -16.11 23.70 24.06
C ASN A 24 -16.44 22.24 24.41
N GLN A 25 -15.42 21.39 24.29
CA GLN A 25 -14.97 20.32 25.19
C GLN A 25 -15.96 19.77 26.25
N PRO A 26 -15.87 18.46 26.58
CA PRO A 26 -14.75 18.05 27.42
C PRO A 26 -14.19 16.68 27.05
N GLN A 27 -12.87 16.60 26.85
CA GLN A 27 -12.20 15.32 27.09
C GLN A 27 -10.73 15.54 27.43
N SER A 28 -10.50 15.41 28.74
CA SER A 28 -9.38 14.73 29.37
C SER A 28 -8.00 15.00 28.81
N ALA A 29 -7.30 15.92 29.46
CA ALA A 29 -5.85 15.89 29.52
C ALA A 29 -5.40 14.55 30.11
N ILE A 30 -4.67 13.76 29.32
CA ILE A 30 -3.65 12.84 29.84
C ILE A 30 -2.38 13.23 29.11
N SER A 31 -1.60 14.08 29.77
CA SER A 31 -0.17 14.16 29.54
C SER A 31 0.45 12.93 30.16
N ASP A 32 1.00 12.05 29.34
CA ASP A 32 2.19 11.30 29.74
C ASP A 32 3.06 11.06 28.51
N ALA A 33 4.22 11.70 28.54
CA ALA A 33 5.31 11.45 27.63
C ALA A 33 6.00 10.15 28.09
N GLY A 34 5.91 9.10 27.28
CA GLY A 34 6.60 7.85 27.53
C GLY A 34 6.39 6.88 26.38
N ASN A 35 7.40 6.80 25.49
CA ASN A 35 7.59 5.79 24.46
C ASN A 35 6.32 5.27 23.77
N ALA A 36 5.98 5.88 22.63
CA ALA A 36 5.13 5.23 21.64
C ALA A 36 5.87 3.99 21.10
N GLN A 37 5.64 2.83 21.72
CA GLN A 37 5.85 1.57 21.03
C GLN A 37 4.75 1.44 19.98
N ASN A 38 5.18 1.28 18.72
CA ASN A 38 4.32 1.06 17.57
C ASN A 38 3.52 -0.24 17.73
N TYR A 39 2.32 -0.16 18.30
CA TYR A 39 1.37 -1.27 18.26
C TYR A 39 0.52 -1.12 16.99
N ALA A 40 0.78 -1.96 15.99
CA ALA A 40 -0.22 -2.23 14.98
C ALA A 40 -1.39 -2.94 15.68
N ASN A 41 -2.56 -2.32 15.72
CA ASN A 41 -3.76 -3.02 16.15
C ASN A 41 -4.20 -3.92 15.00
N GLU A 42 -4.15 -5.22 15.24
CA GLU A 42 -4.70 -6.21 14.33
C GLU A 42 -6.21 -6.28 14.53
N ASP A 43 -6.96 -5.93 13.49
CA ASP A 43 -8.40 -6.17 13.43
C ASP A 43 -8.67 -7.37 12.52
N LYS A 44 -9.52 -8.28 13.01
CA LYS A 44 -9.85 -9.54 12.35
C LYS A 44 -11.36 -9.64 12.31
N GLY A 45 -11.92 -9.75 11.13
CA GLY A 45 -13.37 -9.69 10.96
C GLY A 45 -13.90 -10.56 9.85
N THR A 46 -15.21 -10.69 9.86
CA THR A 46 -16.00 -11.26 8.77
C THR A 46 -17.26 -10.43 8.68
N ASP A 47 -17.55 -9.90 7.49
CA ASP A 47 -18.81 -9.23 7.20
C ASP A 47 -19.57 -10.00 6.11
N GLU A 48 -20.66 -9.43 5.59
CA GLU A 48 -21.48 -10.05 4.55
C GLU A 48 -20.67 -10.35 3.28
N ASN A 49 -19.68 -9.52 2.96
CA ASN A 49 -18.97 -9.51 1.68
C ASN A 49 -17.51 -9.99 1.78
N SER A 50 -16.93 -10.03 2.99
CA SER A 50 -15.50 -10.25 3.17
C SER A 50 -15.12 -11.06 4.41
N GLU A 51 -13.94 -11.67 4.38
CA GLU A 51 -13.18 -12.16 5.54
C GLU A 51 -11.82 -11.45 5.54
N TYR A 52 -11.41 -10.79 6.63
CA TYR A 52 -10.22 -9.95 6.60
C TYR A 52 -9.37 -9.99 7.86
N ILE A 53 -8.11 -9.58 7.67
CA ILE A 53 -7.14 -9.18 8.67
C ILE A 53 -6.59 -7.83 8.20
N VAL A 54 -6.83 -6.78 8.98
CA VAL A 54 -6.35 -5.42 8.70
C VAL A 54 -5.44 -5.00 9.83
N PHE A 55 -4.28 -4.45 9.47
CA PHE A 55 -3.35 -3.89 10.45
C PHE A 55 -3.49 -2.37 10.42
N THR A 56 -4.13 -1.82 11.45
CA THR A 56 -4.17 -0.37 11.61
C THR A 56 -2.91 0.04 12.36
N LYS A 57 -1.87 0.39 11.61
CA LYS A 57 -0.71 1.07 12.18
C LYS A 57 -0.98 2.57 12.16
N HIS A 58 -0.71 3.25 13.27
CA HIS A 58 -0.43 4.68 13.19
C HIS A 58 0.81 4.82 12.30
N GLN A 59 0.64 5.33 11.07
CA GLN A 59 1.79 5.57 10.19
C GLN A 59 2.82 6.38 10.98
N ASP A 60 4.06 5.87 11.07
CA ASP A 60 5.17 6.66 11.57
C ASP A 60 5.22 7.95 10.74
N LEU A 61 4.84 9.07 11.37
CA LEU A 61 4.70 10.37 10.71
C LEU A 61 6.06 10.89 10.24
N ASP A 62 7.15 10.42 10.85
CA ASP A 62 8.50 10.80 10.51
C ASP A 62 8.97 10.07 9.24
N PRO A 63 9.64 10.74 8.29
CA PRO A 63 10.23 10.09 7.12
C PRO A 63 11.19 8.95 7.51
N PRO A 64 11.23 7.84 6.76
CA PRO A 64 12.17 6.76 7.03
C PRO A 64 13.60 7.21 6.73
N THR A 65 14.55 6.61 7.41
CA THR A 65 15.98 6.91 7.29
C THR A 65 16.75 5.66 6.86
N LEU A 66 18.00 5.82 6.45
CA LEU A 66 18.83 4.68 6.04
C LEU A 66 19.04 3.66 7.17
N SER A 67 19.00 4.07 8.44
CA SER A 67 19.10 3.13 9.58
C SER A 67 17.88 2.25 9.77
N ASP A 68 16.74 2.62 9.17
CA ASP A 68 15.50 1.85 9.21
C ASP A 68 15.45 0.79 8.09
N PHE A 69 16.35 0.88 7.11
CA PHE A 69 16.34 0.05 5.91
C PHE A 69 17.22 -1.19 6.05
N ASN A 70 16.64 -2.36 5.78
CA ASN A 70 17.35 -3.63 5.72
C ASN A 70 16.90 -4.43 4.49
N GLU A 71 17.68 -4.42 3.42
CA GLU A 71 17.35 -5.10 2.16
C GLU A 71 16.88 -6.55 2.39
N GLY A 72 15.82 -6.94 1.70
CA GLY A 72 15.31 -8.31 1.68
C GLY A 72 13.84 -8.45 2.04
N VAL A 73 13.44 -9.69 2.28
CA VAL A 73 12.10 -10.06 2.71
C VAL A 73 12.16 -10.48 4.17
N HIS A 74 11.58 -9.68 5.06
CA HIS A 74 11.59 -9.87 6.51
C HIS A 74 10.18 -10.12 7.09
N VAL A 75 9.17 -10.16 6.22
CA VAL A 75 7.79 -10.48 6.59
C VAL A 75 7.59 -11.99 6.75
N ASP A 76 7.00 -12.38 7.88
CA ASP A 76 6.62 -13.78 8.17
C ASP A 76 5.14 -14.00 7.88
N LEU A 77 4.84 -14.33 6.62
CA LEU A 77 3.47 -14.54 6.12
C LEU A 77 2.76 -15.74 6.79
N SER A 78 3.53 -16.72 7.29
CA SER A 78 2.99 -17.97 7.86
C SER A 78 2.13 -17.73 9.10
N LYS A 79 2.40 -16.64 9.84
CA LYS A 79 1.62 -16.20 11.02
C LYS A 79 0.17 -15.87 10.69
N TYR A 80 -0.14 -15.56 9.44
CA TYR A 80 -1.46 -15.12 9.02
C TYR A 80 -2.25 -16.20 8.29
N LYS A 81 -1.76 -17.44 8.28
CA LYS A 81 -2.42 -18.58 7.64
C LYS A 81 -3.88 -18.72 8.08
N ARG A 82 -4.77 -18.89 7.11
CA ARG A 82 -6.24 -19.00 7.29
C ARG A 82 -6.78 -20.09 6.36
N SER A 83 -8.08 -20.33 6.44
CA SER A 83 -8.81 -21.21 5.50
C SER A 83 -8.62 -20.76 4.04
N PHE A 84 -8.54 -19.45 3.79
CA PHE A 84 -8.40 -18.89 2.44
C PHE A 84 -6.99 -18.43 2.11
N PHE A 85 -6.20 -18.02 3.10
CA PHE A 85 -4.78 -17.65 2.92
C PHE A 85 -3.91 -18.88 3.22
N THR A 86 -3.74 -19.71 2.20
CA THR A 86 -3.12 -21.04 2.26
C THR A 86 -1.60 -20.98 2.06
N ASP A 87 -0.91 -22.11 2.29
CA ASP A 87 0.54 -22.21 2.04
C ASP A 87 0.90 -21.91 0.58
N GLU A 88 0.02 -22.24 -0.36
CA GLU A 88 0.20 -21.96 -1.79
C GLU A 88 0.27 -20.46 -2.06
N ILE A 89 -0.70 -19.68 -1.56
CA ILE A 89 -0.72 -18.22 -1.75
C ILE A 89 0.45 -17.58 -1.00
N ILE A 90 0.77 -18.08 0.20
CA ILE A 90 1.92 -17.62 0.99
C ILE A 90 3.22 -17.81 0.19
N ASP A 91 3.42 -18.97 -0.43
CA ASP A 91 4.59 -19.28 -1.25
C ASP A 91 4.64 -18.40 -2.51
N MET A 92 3.50 -18.18 -3.17
CA MET A 92 3.39 -17.28 -4.33
C MET A 92 3.80 -15.83 -3.99
N VAL A 93 3.29 -15.29 -2.87
CA VAL A 93 3.67 -13.94 -2.40
C VAL A 93 5.17 -13.93 -2.07
N GLY A 94 5.64 -14.89 -1.26
CA GLY A 94 7.04 -14.94 -0.81
C GLY A 94 8.03 -14.97 -1.98
N LYS A 95 7.83 -15.88 -2.94
CA LYS A 95 8.67 -15.97 -4.15
C LYS A 95 8.62 -14.71 -5.00
N ASN A 96 7.45 -14.09 -5.13
CA ASN A 96 7.33 -12.85 -5.90
C ASN A 96 8.06 -11.68 -5.22
N LEU A 97 8.00 -11.58 -3.88
CA LEU A 97 8.77 -10.60 -3.10
C LEU A 97 10.29 -10.83 -3.25
N GLU A 98 10.74 -12.09 -3.16
CA GLU A 98 12.14 -12.46 -3.40
C GLU A 98 12.60 -12.09 -4.81
N ALA A 99 11.76 -12.33 -5.82
CA ALA A 99 12.04 -11.96 -7.21
C ALA A 99 12.23 -10.45 -7.38
N ILE A 100 11.47 -9.63 -6.66
CA ILE A 100 11.63 -8.17 -6.67
C ILE A 100 13.00 -7.79 -6.07
N VAL A 101 13.37 -8.35 -4.93
CA VAL A 101 14.67 -8.07 -4.28
C VAL A 101 15.84 -8.51 -5.18
N GLN A 102 15.75 -9.72 -5.74
CA GLN A 102 16.81 -10.32 -6.55
C GLN A 102 16.87 -9.79 -7.98
N HIS A 103 15.91 -8.96 -8.35
CA HIS A 103 15.75 -8.49 -9.69
C HIS A 103 15.58 -9.66 -10.72
N ASP A 104 14.75 -10.65 -10.40
CA ASP A 104 14.44 -11.81 -11.25
C ASP A 104 13.06 -11.68 -11.91
N GLU A 105 13.03 -11.21 -13.16
CA GLU A 105 11.80 -11.09 -13.96
C GLU A 105 11.09 -12.43 -14.16
N THR A 106 11.84 -13.51 -14.33
CA THR A 106 11.26 -14.83 -14.65
C THR A 106 10.52 -15.36 -13.44
N GLN A 107 11.14 -15.29 -12.26
CA GLN A 107 10.50 -15.69 -11.01
C GLN A 107 9.32 -14.77 -10.66
N PHE A 108 9.44 -13.47 -10.94
CA PHE A 108 8.37 -12.51 -10.71
C PHE A 108 7.09 -12.88 -11.49
N LEU A 109 7.24 -13.37 -12.73
CA LEU A 109 6.11 -13.72 -13.59
C LEU A 109 5.63 -15.19 -13.47
N GLU A 110 6.31 -16.04 -12.70
CA GLU A 110 6.07 -17.50 -12.67
C GLU A 110 4.60 -17.87 -12.37
N ASN A 111 3.99 -17.19 -11.40
CA ASN A 111 2.61 -17.42 -10.96
C ASN A 111 1.64 -16.31 -11.39
N THR A 112 2.06 -15.45 -12.33
CA THR A 112 1.21 -14.37 -12.85
C THR A 112 0.29 -14.88 -13.93
N ASN A 113 -1.00 -14.55 -13.83
CA ASN A 113 -1.99 -14.81 -14.86
C ASN A 113 -1.52 -14.22 -16.20
N GLU A 114 -1.60 -15.01 -17.27
CA GLU A 114 -1.07 -14.64 -18.59
C GLU A 114 -1.62 -13.29 -19.09
N GLY A 115 -2.90 -13.00 -18.84
CA GLY A 115 -3.56 -11.77 -19.26
C GLY A 115 -3.07 -10.51 -18.52
N TYR A 116 -2.31 -10.68 -17.45
CA TYR A 116 -1.80 -9.58 -16.62
C TYR A 116 -0.26 -9.52 -16.58
N LYS A 117 0.44 -10.43 -17.27
CA LYS A 117 1.91 -10.43 -17.30
C LYS A 117 2.48 -9.11 -17.79
N GLU A 118 1.94 -8.54 -18.88
CA GLU A 118 2.40 -7.25 -19.40
C GLU A 118 2.22 -6.12 -18.38
N GLN A 119 1.07 -6.08 -17.70
CA GLN A 119 0.77 -5.06 -16.70
C GLN A 119 1.69 -5.18 -15.47
N ASN A 120 1.85 -6.38 -14.93
CA ASN A 120 2.74 -6.61 -13.78
C ASN A 120 4.20 -6.38 -14.16
N LEU A 121 4.60 -6.76 -15.39
CA LEU A 121 5.93 -6.49 -15.90
C LEU A 121 6.19 -4.99 -16.09
N ALA A 122 5.19 -4.20 -16.48
CA ALA A 122 5.31 -2.75 -16.57
C ALA A 122 5.56 -2.12 -15.20
N TRP A 123 4.96 -2.64 -14.13
CA TRP A 123 5.29 -2.25 -12.76
C TRP A 123 6.74 -2.62 -12.42
N PHE A 124 7.12 -3.85 -12.73
CA PHE A 124 8.42 -4.41 -12.43
C PHE A 124 9.54 -3.68 -13.15
N ASN A 125 9.33 -3.29 -14.41
CA ASN A 125 10.32 -2.59 -15.23
C ASN A 125 10.21 -1.06 -15.19
N ASN A 126 9.37 -0.50 -14.32
CA ASN A 126 9.27 0.95 -14.20
C ASN A 126 10.62 1.53 -13.74
N ASN A 127 11.08 2.59 -14.41
CA ASN A 127 12.31 3.29 -14.10
C ASN A 127 12.40 3.73 -12.62
N ASP A 128 11.29 3.99 -11.93
CA ASP A 128 11.35 4.38 -10.52
C ASP A 128 11.45 3.17 -9.56
N ASN A 129 11.09 1.98 -10.03
CA ASN A 129 11.05 0.75 -9.25
C ASN A 129 12.29 -0.11 -9.48
N TYR A 130 12.93 0.02 -10.63
CA TYR A 130 13.84 -1.01 -11.11
C TYR A 130 14.98 -0.43 -11.95
N GLN A 131 15.66 0.54 -11.35
CA GLN A 131 16.96 1.01 -11.81
C GLN A 131 18.08 0.30 -11.04
N PRO A 132 19.27 0.15 -11.62
CA PRO A 132 20.43 -0.37 -10.90
C PRO A 132 20.70 0.45 -9.63
N GLY A 133 20.65 -0.19 -8.46
CA GLY A 133 20.83 0.45 -7.16
C GLY A 133 19.54 0.70 -6.37
N VAL A 134 18.38 0.40 -6.95
CA VAL A 134 17.12 0.35 -6.20
C VAL A 134 17.09 -0.94 -5.39
N GLU A 135 16.76 -0.84 -4.11
CA GLU A 135 16.69 -1.97 -3.20
C GLU A 135 15.39 -1.93 -2.41
N TYR A 136 14.89 -3.11 -2.03
CA TYR A 136 13.61 -3.27 -1.33
C TYR A 136 13.78 -3.96 0.01
N ASP A 137 13.03 -3.50 1.00
CA ASP A 137 12.88 -4.08 2.33
C ASP A 137 11.40 -4.30 2.60
N PHE A 138 10.93 -5.54 2.50
CA PHE A 138 9.54 -5.93 2.78
C PHE A 138 9.41 -6.43 4.22
N HIS A 139 8.67 -5.70 5.05
CA HIS A 139 8.77 -5.90 6.51
C HIS A 139 7.44 -6.13 7.23
N GLU A 140 6.28 -5.84 6.61
CA GLU A 140 5.01 -5.87 7.34
C GLU A 140 3.82 -6.20 6.44
N VAL A 141 2.93 -7.09 6.90
CA VAL A 141 1.60 -7.28 6.28
C VAL A 141 0.68 -6.18 6.77
N THR A 142 -0.01 -5.50 5.85
CA THR A 142 -0.97 -4.43 6.17
C THR A 142 -2.42 -4.85 5.92
N LEU A 143 -2.65 -5.78 4.99
CA LEU A 143 -3.98 -6.31 4.66
C LEU A 143 -3.87 -7.76 4.20
N ILE A 144 -4.79 -8.60 4.67
CA ILE A 144 -5.18 -9.86 4.02
C ILE A 144 -6.70 -9.88 3.99
N GLU A 145 -7.30 -9.96 2.80
CA GLU A 145 -8.74 -9.92 2.62
C GLU A 145 -9.18 -10.96 1.59
N LYS A 146 -10.29 -11.63 1.85
CA LYS A 146 -11.03 -12.40 0.86
C LYS A 146 -12.35 -11.71 0.56
N ILE A 147 -12.57 -11.36 -0.70
CA ILE A 147 -13.85 -10.86 -1.19
C ILE A 147 -14.69 -12.07 -1.65
N LYS A 148 -15.77 -12.37 -0.91
CA LYS A 148 -16.54 -13.61 -1.06
C LYS A 148 -17.21 -13.75 -2.42
N ASP A 149 -17.85 -12.68 -2.90
CA ASP A 149 -18.68 -12.71 -4.11
C ASP A 149 -17.91 -13.07 -5.38
N ILE A 150 -16.64 -12.69 -5.44
CA ILE A 150 -15.78 -12.90 -6.60
C ILE A 150 -14.64 -13.88 -6.32
N GLY A 151 -14.57 -14.44 -5.10
CA GLY A 151 -13.50 -15.36 -4.70
C GLY A 151 -12.09 -14.78 -4.80
N ARG A 152 -11.95 -13.45 -4.70
CA ARG A 152 -10.66 -12.74 -4.79
C ARG A 152 -9.99 -12.71 -3.43
N ILE A 153 -8.67 -12.88 -3.41
CA ILE A 153 -7.85 -12.62 -2.22
C ILE A 153 -6.95 -11.43 -2.50
N ASN A 154 -6.94 -10.44 -1.62
CA ASN A 154 -6.04 -9.31 -1.64
C ASN A 154 -5.02 -9.45 -0.50
N VAL A 155 -3.76 -9.15 -0.79
CA VAL A 155 -2.68 -9.11 0.21
C VAL A 155 -1.92 -7.80 0.02
N ALA A 156 -1.71 -7.05 1.08
CA ALA A 156 -0.91 -5.83 1.05
C ALA A 156 0.30 -5.96 1.99
N ILE A 157 1.48 -5.67 1.45
CA ILE A 157 2.78 -5.76 2.15
C ILE A 157 3.45 -4.40 2.11
N ALA A 158 3.70 -3.80 3.28
CA ALA A 158 4.48 -2.58 3.38
C ALA A 158 5.96 -2.85 3.09
N PHE A 159 6.59 -1.90 2.41
CA PHE A 159 8.01 -1.91 2.15
C PHE A 159 8.65 -0.54 2.36
N LEU A 160 9.97 -0.57 2.58
CA LEU A 160 10.85 0.55 2.31
C LEU A 160 11.56 0.31 0.97
N ARG A 161 11.70 1.36 0.18
CA ARG A 161 12.49 1.36 -1.06
C ARG A 161 13.64 2.34 -0.91
N LYS A 162 14.86 1.85 -1.10
CA LYS A 162 16.04 2.71 -1.24
C LYS A 162 16.23 3.03 -2.71
N LYS A 163 16.21 4.31 -3.06
CA LYS A 163 16.54 4.81 -4.40
C LYS A 163 18.04 4.94 -4.60
N ASN A 164 18.46 5.07 -5.85
CA ASN A 164 19.86 5.24 -6.25
C ASN A 164 20.56 6.45 -5.60
N ASP A 165 19.81 7.49 -5.25
CA ASP A 165 20.32 8.68 -4.55
C ASP A 165 20.42 8.50 -3.02
N GLY A 166 20.07 7.32 -2.51
CA GLY A 166 20.04 6.98 -1.09
C GLY A 166 18.75 7.38 -0.36
N THR A 167 17.78 7.98 -1.06
CA THR A 167 16.47 8.31 -0.48
C THR A 167 15.71 7.04 -0.12
N ILE A 168 15.13 7.01 1.08
CA ILE A 168 14.23 5.94 1.52
C ILE A 168 12.79 6.42 1.38
N GLU A 169 11.96 5.61 0.74
CA GLU A 169 10.53 5.86 0.57
C GLU A 169 9.73 4.70 1.16
N ARG A 170 8.56 5.01 1.72
CA ARG A 170 7.58 3.99 2.10
C ARG A 170 6.70 3.69 0.91
N GLY A 171 6.32 2.43 0.77
CA GLY A 171 5.26 2.04 -0.13
C GLY A 171 4.53 0.81 0.36
N THR A 172 3.51 0.41 -0.37
CA THR A 172 2.77 -0.84 -0.12
C THR A 172 2.57 -1.60 -1.42
N ALA A 173 3.02 -2.85 -1.46
CA ALA A 173 2.76 -3.77 -2.57
C ALA A 173 1.41 -4.46 -2.35
N HIS A 174 0.49 -4.29 -3.30
CA HIS A 174 -0.85 -4.83 -3.30
C HIS A 174 -0.95 -5.96 -4.32
N TYR A 175 -1.16 -7.17 -3.82
CA TYR A 175 -1.41 -8.37 -4.61
C TYR A 175 -2.90 -8.66 -4.70
N SER A 176 -3.37 -9.05 -5.88
CA SER A 176 -4.70 -9.59 -6.13
C SER A 176 -4.61 -11.00 -6.72
N PHE A 177 -5.29 -11.96 -6.10
CA PHE A 177 -5.32 -13.35 -6.49
C PHE A 177 -6.72 -13.78 -6.92
N LEU A 178 -6.79 -14.55 -8.00
CA LEU A 178 -8.01 -15.23 -8.44
C LEU A 178 -7.66 -16.66 -8.87
N GLN A 179 -8.62 -17.56 -8.72
CA GLN A 179 -8.47 -18.90 -9.26
C GLN A 179 -8.73 -18.90 -10.77
N ASN A 180 -7.93 -19.65 -11.51
CA ASN A 180 -8.17 -19.93 -12.91
C ASN A 180 -9.29 -20.98 -13.06
N LYS A 181 -9.58 -21.38 -14.31
CA LYS A 181 -10.64 -22.37 -14.61
C LYS A 181 -10.38 -23.77 -14.05
N ASN A 182 -9.14 -24.09 -13.70
CA ASN A 182 -8.74 -25.36 -13.10
C ASN A 182 -8.81 -25.32 -11.57
N GLY A 183 -8.98 -24.13 -10.97
CA GLY A 183 -8.98 -23.93 -9.53
C GLY A 183 -7.61 -23.57 -8.96
N ASP A 184 -6.58 -23.42 -9.79
CA ASP A 184 -5.24 -23.01 -9.34
C ASP A 184 -5.22 -21.49 -9.11
N TRP A 185 -4.52 -21.04 -8.08
CA TRP A 185 -4.38 -19.61 -7.78
C TRP A 185 -3.37 -18.94 -8.70
N GLU A 186 -3.67 -17.72 -9.13
CA GLU A 186 -2.77 -16.90 -9.96
C GLU A 186 -2.75 -15.46 -9.46
N ILE A 187 -1.58 -14.81 -9.56
CA ILE A 187 -1.44 -13.37 -9.35
C ILE A 187 -2.07 -12.68 -10.56
N THR A 188 -3.12 -11.90 -10.32
CA THR A 188 -3.79 -11.10 -11.35
C THR A 188 -3.25 -9.69 -11.39
N LEU A 189 -3.02 -9.04 -10.26
CA LEU A 189 -2.51 -7.68 -10.26
C LEU A 189 -1.53 -7.50 -9.13
N LEU A 190 -0.43 -6.84 -9.45
CA LEU A 190 0.44 -6.19 -8.50
C LEU A 190 0.38 -4.68 -8.76
N ASP A 191 0.13 -3.90 -7.71
CA ASP A 191 0.25 -2.45 -7.71
C ASP A 191 1.06 -2.01 -6.50
N ALA A 192 1.81 -0.92 -6.60
CA ALA A 192 2.47 -0.33 -5.44
C ALA A 192 2.37 1.18 -5.44
N ASN A 193 1.86 1.73 -4.33
CA ASN A 193 1.77 3.16 -4.07
C ASN A 193 2.77 3.58 -2.99
#